data_AF-A0ABD7CMR0-F1
#
_entry.id   AF-A0ABD7CMR0-F1
#
_cell.length_a   1.000
_cell.length_b   1.000
_cell.length_c   1.000
_cell.angle_alpha   90.00
_cell.angle_beta   90.00
_cell.angle_gamma   90.00
#
_symmetry.space_group_name_H-M   'P 1'
#
loop_
_entity.id
_entity.type
_entity.pdbx_description
1 polymer ?
#
loop_
_entity_poly.entity_id
_entity_poly.type
_entity_poly.pdbx_seq_one_letter_code
_entity_poly.pdbx_strand_id
1 'polypeptide(L)' 'MTLRKDDPVYYKVKLNELVKQALNEGLSVQCQHTKDGVRISFVADNGDIAGVELIGVSE' A
#
# COMPACT_ATOMS: atom_id res chain seq x y z
N MET A 1 10.64 10.06 -17.46
CA MET A 1 11.68 9.06 -17.11
C MET A 1 10.98 7.81 -16.62
N THR A 2 11.29 6.65 -17.17
CA THR A 2 10.70 5.37 -16.72
C THR A 2 11.52 4.85 -15.54
N LEU A 3 10.88 4.66 -14.38
CA LEU A 3 11.51 4.05 -13.22
C LEU A 3 11.79 2.56 -13.50
N ARG A 4 12.94 2.05 -13.06
CA ARG A 4 13.33 0.66 -13.29
C ARG A 4 12.72 -0.25 -12.22
N LYS A 5 12.39 -1.49 -12.58
CA LYS A 5 11.70 -2.44 -11.70
C LYS A 5 12.58 -3.04 -10.60
N ASP A 6 13.89 -2.85 -10.68
CA ASP A 6 14.87 -3.20 -9.65
C ASP A 6 15.10 -2.06 -8.64
N ASP A 7 14.53 -0.89 -8.88
CA ASP A 7 14.61 0.26 -7.97
C ASP A 7 13.44 0.25 -6.97
N PRO A 8 13.69 0.25 -5.65
CA PRO A 8 12.63 0.37 -4.63
C PRO A 8 11.71 1.59 -4.82
N VAL A 9 12.21 2.68 -5.42
CA VAL A 9 11.43 3.89 -5.73
C VAL A 9 10.30 3.57 -6.72
N TYR A 10 10.49 2.63 -7.65
CA TYR A 10 9.44 2.17 -8.56
C TYR A 10 8.22 1.67 -7.78
N TYR A 11 8.42 0.81 -6.79
CA TYR A 11 7.34 0.21 -6.01
C TYR A 11 6.69 1.22 -5.07
N LYS A 12 7.46 2.18 -4.52
CA LYS A 12 6.89 3.31 -3.77
C LYS A 12 5.90 4.10 -4.63
N VAL A 13 6.25 4.40 -5.88
CA VAL A 13 5.36 5.13 -6.80
C VAL A 13 4.13 4.30 -7.13
N LYS A 14 4.30 2.99 -7.41
CA LYS A 14 3.17 2.09 -7.67
C LYS A 14 2.20 1.95 -6.51
N LEU A 15 2.71 1.85 -5.28
CA LEU A 15 1.87 1.80 -4.09
C LEU A 15 1.07 3.10 -3.92
N ASN A 16 1.69 4.25 -4.15
CA ASN A 16 0.99 5.54 -4.12
C ASN A 16 -0.09 5.67 -5.20
N GLU A 17 0.16 5.15 -6.41
CA GLU A 17 -0.84 5.09 -7.49
C GLU A 17 -2.06 4.26 -7.06
N LEU A 18 -1.83 3.08 -6.47
CA LEU A 18 -2.90 2.20 -5.98
C LEU A 18 -3.70 2.83 -4.83
N VAL A 19 -3.04 3.50 -3.88
CA VAL A 19 -3.72 4.20 -2.79
C VAL A 19 -4.62 5.31 -3.33
N LYS A 20 -4.13 6.11 -4.28
CA LYS A 20 -4.94 7.16 -4.92
C LYS A 20 -6.13 6.58 -5.68
N GLN A 21 -5.91 5.49 -6.42
CA GLN A 21 -6.99 4.81 -7.13
C GLN A 21 -8.06 4.32 -6.15
N ALA A 22 -7.67 3.64 -5.07
CA ALA A 22 -8.62 3.15 -4.07
C ALA A 22 -9.47 4.28 -3.47
N LEU A 23 -8.84 5.40 -3.10
CA LEU A 23 -9.55 6.58 -2.58
C LEU A 23 -10.52 7.18 -3.62
N ASN A 24 -10.13 7.23 -4.90
CA ASN A 24 -10.98 7.73 -5.98
C ASN A 24 -12.19 6.82 -6.24
N GLU A 25 -12.04 5.51 -6.07
CA GLU A 25 -13.12 4.52 -6.20
C GLU A 25 -14.01 4.42 -4.94
N GLY A 26 -13.75 5.24 -3.93
CA GLY A 26 -14.55 5.31 -2.70
C GLY A 26 -14.17 4.30 -1.62
N LEU A 27 -13.06 3.56 -1.78
CA LEU A 27 -12.53 2.71 -0.73
C LEU A 27 -11.88 3.57 0.37
N SER A 28 -12.03 3.13 1.61
CA SER A 28 -11.26 3.69 2.72
C SER A 28 -9.88 3.03 2.80
N VAL A 29 -8.83 3.82 3.01
CA VAL A 29 -7.47 3.31 3.19
C VAL A 29 -7.03 3.52 4.63
N GLN A 30 -6.63 2.44 5.29
CA GLN A 30 -6.12 2.46 6.67
C GLN A 30 -4.66 2.00 6.68
N CYS A 31 -3.84 2.71 7.44
CA CYS A 31 -2.43 2.35 7.67
C CYS A 31 -2.22 2.07 9.16
N GLN A 32 -1.64 0.91 9.48
CA GLN A 32 -1.34 0.50 10.84
C GLN A 32 0.14 0.14 10.96
N HIS A 33 0.83 0.71 11.95
CA HIS A 33 2.15 0.26 12.35
C HIS A 33 2.05 -1.10 13.04
N THR A 34 2.85 -2.06 12.60
CA THR A 34 3.00 -3.37 13.23
C THR A 34 4.38 -3.48 13.87
N LYS A 35 4.66 -4.59 14.55
CA LYS A 35 6.00 -4.83 15.14
C LYS A 35 7.08 -4.96 14.06
N ASP A 36 6.70 -5.47 12.90
CA ASP A 36 7.62 -5.85 11.83
C ASP A 36 7.54 -4.91 10.62
N GLY A 37 6.74 -3.83 10.70
CA GLY A 37 6.61 -2.85 9.63
C GLY A 37 5.26 -2.13 9.62
N VAL A 38 4.59 -2.11 8.47
CA VAL A 38 3.33 -1.38 8.25
C VAL A 38 2.35 -2.25 7.46
N ARG A 39 1.09 -2.30 7.91
CA ARG A 39 -0.02 -2.87 7.16
C ARG A 39 -0.83 -1.76 6.52
N ILE A 40 -1.14 -1.92 5.24
CA ILE A 40 -2.04 -1.03 4.49
C ILE A 40 -3.27 -1.85 4.12
N SER A 41 -4.45 -1.38 4.52
CA SER A 41 -5.74 -2.03 4.30
C SER A 41 -6.63 -1.13 3.44
N PHE A 42 -7.24 -1.73 2.43
CA PHE A 42 -8.29 -1.17 1.59
C PHE A 42 -9.62 -1.75 2.05
N VAL A 43 -10.51 -0.88 2.51
CA VAL A 43 -11.76 -1.23 3.19
C VAL A 43 -12.92 -0.76 2.32
N ALA A 44 -13.74 -1.71 1.90
CA ALA A 44 -14.99 -1.44 1.22
C ALA A 44 -16.12 -1.17 2.23
N ASP A 45 -17.16 -0.47 1.77
CA ASP A 45 -18.33 -0.12 2.56
C ASP A 45 -19.15 -1.34 3.00
N ASN A 46 -19.09 -2.42 2.22
CA ASN A 46 -19.70 -3.72 2.51
C ASN A 46 -18.98 -4.51 3.63
N GLY A 47 -17.86 -3.98 4.15
CA GLY A 47 -17.06 -4.62 5.20
C GLY A 47 -15.93 -5.52 4.70
N ASP A 48 -15.78 -5.70 3.37
CA ASP A 48 -14.65 -6.44 2.81
C ASP A 48 -13.34 -5.67 2.99
N ILE A 49 -12.29 -6.40 3.35
CA ILE A 49 -10.96 -5.83 3.60
C ILE A 49 -9.92 -6.63 2.83
N ALA A 50 -9.16 -5.93 1.98
CA ALA A 50 -7.94 -6.44 1.36
C ALA A 50 -6.75 -5.62 1.87
N GLY A 51 -5.58 -6.23 2.06
CA GLY A 51 -4.42 -5.48 2.55
C GLY A 51 -3.09 -6.10 2.18
N VAL A 52 -2.04 -5.30 2.34
CA VAL A 52 -0.65 -5.69 2.13
C VAL A 52 0.18 -5.32 3.35
N GLU A 53 1.14 -6.18 3.70
CA GLU A 53 2.11 -5.94 4.76
C GLU A 53 3.46 -5.56 4.15
N LEU A 54 3.97 -4.40 4.53
CA LEU A 54 5.30 -3.91 4.21
C LEU A 54 6.21 -4.26 5.38
N ILE A 55 7.06 -5.26 5.18
CA ILE A 55 7.96 -5.77 6.22
C ILE A 55 9.29 -5.02 6.12
N GLY A 56 9.77 -4.51 7.25
CA GLY A 56 11.13 -4.01 7.35
C GLY A 56 12.11 -5.17 7.29
N VAL A 57 13.02 -5.15 6.32
CA VAL A 57 14.12 -6.12 6.28
C VAL A 57 15.28 -5.50 7.06
N SER A 58 15.56 -6.03 8.24
CA SER A 58 16.77 -5.72 9.00
C SER A 58 17.93 -6.49 8.37
N GLU A 59 19.01 -5.80 7.99
CA GLU A 59 20.30 -6.43 7.63
C GLU A 59 21.06 -6.90 8.88
#